data_AF-A0A920NXD9-F1
#
_entry.id   AF-A0A920NXD9-F1
#
_cell.length_a   1.000
_cell.length_b   1.000
_cell.length_c   1.000
_cell.angle_alpha   90.00
_cell.angle_beta   90.00
_cell.angle_gamma   90.00
#
_symmetry.space_group_name_H-M   'P 1'
#
loop_
_entity.id
_entity.type
_entity.pdbx_description
1 polymer ?
#
loop_
_entity_poly.entity_id
_entity_poly.type
_entity_poly.pdbx_seq_one_letter_code
_entity_poly.pdbx_strand_id
1 'polypeptide(L)' 'MEGPKTGEVLVELKATGVCHTDAFTLSGEDPEGVFPSILGHEGAGIVVEVGPGVSTVKQVTM' A
#
# COMPACT_ATOMS: atom_id res chain seq x y z
N MET A 1 14.62 -3.74 -5.78
CA MET A 1 13.20 -4.14 -5.85
C MET A 1 12.91 -4.53 -7.27
N GLU A 2 12.20 -5.63 -7.48
CA GLU A 2 11.55 -5.86 -8.78
C GLU A 2 10.45 -4.80 -8.93
N GLY A 3 10.23 -4.31 -10.15
CA GLY A 3 9.17 -3.33 -10.45
C GLY A 3 7.77 -3.93 -10.32
N PRO A 4 6.70 -3.10 -10.37
CA PRO A 4 5.33 -3.57 -10.28
C PRO A 4 4.98 -4.53 -11.43
N LYS A 5 4.30 -5.62 -11.10
CA LYS A 5 3.81 -6.62 -12.07
C LYS A 5 2.54 -6.12 -12.76
N THR A 6 1.99 -6.93 -13.66
CA THR A 6 0.73 -6.63 -14.35
C THR A 6 -0.37 -6.25 -13.35
N GLY A 7 -0.96 -5.06 -13.52
CA GLY A 7 -2.03 -4.55 -12.65
C GLY A 7 -1.57 -3.92 -11.32
N GLU A 8 -0.27 -3.92 -11.02
CA GLU A 8 0.28 -3.34 -9.80
C GLU A 8 0.74 -1.88 -10.02
N VAL A 9 0.80 -1.12 -8.93
CA VAL A 9 1.30 0.27 -8.91
C VAL A 9 2.29 0.40 -7.78
N LEU A 10 3.48 0.94 -8.07
CA LEU A 10 4.45 1.27 -7.04
C LEU A 10 4.26 2.70 -6.58
N VAL A 11 4.05 2.88 -5.28
CA VAL A 11 3.78 4.18 -4.64
C VAL A 11 4.85 4.47 -3.59
N GLU A 12 5.46 5.64 -3.67
CA GLU A 12 6.24 6.20 -2.58
C GLU A 12 5.30 6.87 -1.57
N LEU A 13 5.03 6.19 -0.45
CA LEU A 13 4.17 6.71 0.61
C LEU A 13 4.83 7.93 1.26
N LYS A 14 4.12 9.05 1.31
CA LYS A 14 4.55 10.30 1.96
C LYS A 14 3.97 10.44 3.36
N ALA A 15 2.77 9.92 3.57
CA ALA A 15 2.11 9.86 4.85
C ALA A 15 1.19 8.64 4.92
N THR A 16 0.92 8.18 6.14
CA THR A 16 -0.12 7.18 6.44
C THR A 16 -0.80 7.51 7.75
N GLY A 17 -2.11 7.32 7.78
CA GLY A 17 -2.89 7.28 9.00
C GLY A 17 -2.67 5.97 9.77
N VAL A 18 -3.04 6.01 11.06
CA VAL A 18 -3.21 4.84 11.93
C VAL A 18 -4.55 5.02 12.63
N CYS A 19 -5.41 4.01 12.55
CA CYS A 19 -6.71 4.04 13.21
C CYS A 19 -6.95 2.75 14.03
N HIS A 20 -8.17 2.59 14.54
CA HIS A 20 -8.51 1.45 15.38
C HIS A 20 -8.39 0.11 14.64
N THR A 21 -8.61 0.07 13.33
CA THR A 21 -8.49 -1.16 12.54
C THR A 21 -7.05 -1.70 12.57
N ASP A 22 -6.05 -0.82 12.43
CA ASP A 22 -4.65 -1.24 12.51
C ASP A 22 -4.32 -1.79 13.90
N ALA A 23 -4.85 -1.15 14.95
CA ALA A 23 -4.67 -1.59 16.33
C ALA A 23 -5.36 -2.94 16.62
N PHE A 24 -6.53 -3.18 16.02
CA PHE A 24 -7.27 -4.43 16.16
C PHE A 24 -6.55 -5.60 15.48
N THR A 25 -5.98 -5.38 14.29
CA THR A 25 -5.12 -6.40 13.67
C THR A 25 -3.87 -6.62 14.51
N LEU A 26 -3.19 -5.55 14.94
CA LEU A 26 -1.99 -5.62 15.78
C LEU A 26 -2.20 -6.36 17.11
N SER A 27 -3.39 -6.25 17.71
CA SER A 27 -3.70 -6.93 18.98
C SER A 27 -3.78 -8.45 18.84
N GLY A 28 -3.96 -8.96 17.62
CA GLY A 28 -4.18 -10.39 17.34
C GLY A 28 -5.63 -10.82 17.55
N GLU A 29 -6.55 -9.89 17.79
CA GLU A 29 -7.99 -10.16 17.89
C GLU A 29 -8.66 -10.25 16.52
N ASP A 30 -8.01 -9.72 15.48
CA ASP A 30 -8.43 -9.88 14.09
C ASP A 30 -8.21 -11.32 13.60
N PRO A 31 -9.27 -12.09 13.29
CA PRO A 31 -9.12 -13.45 12.79
C PRO A 31 -8.46 -13.52 11.40
N GLU A 32 -8.37 -12.41 10.68
CA GLU A 32 -7.67 -12.30 9.40
C GLU A 32 -6.18 -11.92 9.56
N GLY A 33 -5.75 -11.58 10.78
CA GLY A 33 -4.38 -11.13 11.07
C GLY A 33 -3.33 -12.22 10.81
N VAL A 34 -2.46 -12.01 9.82
CA VAL A 34 -1.32 -12.89 9.52
C VAL A 34 -0.02 -12.15 9.79
N PHE A 35 0.85 -12.69 10.65
CA PHE A 35 2.10 -12.03 11.04
C PHE A 35 3.36 -12.77 10.54
N PRO A 36 4.45 -12.05 10.16
CA PRO A 36 4.59 -10.58 10.19
C PRO A 36 3.85 -9.90 9.02
N SER A 37 3.26 -8.73 9.29
CA SER A 37 2.55 -7.91 8.30
C SER A 37 2.96 -6.44 8.37
N ILE A 38 2.90 -5.77 7.22
CA ILE A 38 2.95 -4.31 7.13
C ILE A 38 1.51 -3.82 7.29
N LEU A 39 1.23 -3.14 8.39
CA LEU A 39 -0.08 -2.54 8.68
C LEU A 39 -0.22 -1.15 8.03
N GLY A 40 -1.37 -0.51 8.21
CA GLY A 40 -1.69 0.81 7.63
C GLY A 40 -2.49 0.69 6.34
N HIS A 41 -3.66 1.34 6.33
CA HIS A 41 -4.59 1.31 5.19
C HIS A 41 -5.07 2.72 4.78
N GLU A 42 -4.50 3.76 5.37
CA GLU A 42 -4.86 5.18 5.15
C GLU A 42 -3.67 5.97 4.58
N GLY A 43 -3.06 5.45 3.51
CA GLY A 43 -1.85 6.01 2.90
C GLY A 43 -2.11 7.07 1.83
N ALA A 44 -1.20 8.06 1.74
CA ALA A 44 -1.12 9.00 0.63
C ALA A 44 0.33 9.14 0.15
N GLY A 45 0.54 9.13 -1.17
CA GLY A 45 1.86 9.07 -1.75
C GLY A 45 1.91 9.45 -3.22
N ILE A 46 3.07 9.21 -3.82
CA ILE A 46 3.35 9.54 -5.22
C ILE A 46 3.54 8.25 -6.00
N VAL A 47 2.86 8.13 -7.15
CA VAL A 47 3.05 6.99 -8.05
C VAL A 47 4.42 7.11 -8.71
N VAL A 48 5.32 6.16 -8.43
CA VAL A 48 6.68 6.15 -8.96
C VAL A 48 6.85 5.22 -10.15
N GLU A 49 6.00 4.20 -10.29
CA GLU A 49 6.00 3.27 -11.43
C GLU A 49 4.62 2.61 -11.56
N VAL A 50 4.21 2.27 -12.79
CA VAL A 50 2.97 1.53 -13.07
C VAL A 50 3.29 0.25 -13.84
N GLY A 51 2.71 -0.87 -13.41
CA GLY A 51 2.87 -2.14 -14.09
C GLY A 51 2.04 -2.24 -15.38
N PRO A 52 2.29 -3.26 -16.22
CA PRO A 52 1.54 -3.46 -17.46
C PRO A 52 0.02 -3.53 -17.23
N GLY A 53 -0.75 -2.90 -18.13
CA GLY A 53 -2.22 -2.92 -18.09
C GLY A 53 -2.89 -1.89 -17.18
N VAL A 54 -2.12 -1.17 -16.34
CA VAL A 54 -2.65 -0.04 -15.56
C VAL A 54 -2.88 1.16 -16.48
N SER A 55 -4.10 1.70 -16.49
CA SER A 55 -4.50 2.82 -17.37
C SER A 55 -5.22 3.97 -16.64
N THR A 56 -5.58 3.79 -15.38
CA THR A 56 -6.35 4.76 -14.59
C THR A 56 -5.48 5.73 -13.80
N VAL A 57 -4.20 5.44 -13.66
CA VAL A 57 -3.19 6.27 -12.98
C VAL A 57 -1.89 6.28 -13.79
N LYS A 58 -1.02 7.24 -13.51
CA LYS A 58 0.27 7.39 -14.19
C LYS A 58 1.37 7.71 -13.21
N GLN A 59 2.60 7.35 -13.57
CA GLN A 59 3.79 7.83 -12.88
C GLN A 59 3.80 9.36 -12.86
N VAL A 60 4.05 9.94 -11.68
CA VAL A 60 4.23 11.38 -11.53
C VAL A 60 5.71 11.68 -11.74
N THR A 61 6.04 12.39 -12.80
CA THR A 61 7.37 12.97 -13.01
C THR A 61 7.43 14.30 -12.26
N MET A 62 8.37 14.42 -11.32
CA MET A 62 8.70 15.69 -10.67
C MET A 62 9.47 16.60 -11.63
#